data_AF-A0A5B7TIP1-F1
#
_entry.id   AF-A0A5B7TIP1-F1
#
_cell.length_a   1.000
_cell.length_b   1.000
_cell.length_c   1.000
_cell.angle_alpha   90.00
_cell.angle_beta   90.00
_cell.angle_gamma   90.00
#
_symmetry.space_group_name_H-M   'P 1'
#
loop_
_entity.id
_entity.type
_entity.pdbx_description
1 polymer ?
#
loop_
_entity_poly.entity_id
_entity_poly.type
_entity_poly.pdbx_seq_one_letter_code
_entity_poly.pdbx_strand_id
1 'polypeptide(L)'
;MSQRYDKEKGLKREQKILLTVSTLVLSLLILFTTYYFIQKKEDSNYINSLYKQKIIIDSVNKEASQTLKDIDQLDVNDITKLNDIISNLSKSESTFQKVINSLNEIKPLPKYKAQFDNLVQGVTLNKKIYTQTLLILKNTKSNNLKKATSDLEEYIKQTYQHYETSKLDKVYIILPSDILALSDKVYQYASRAYSDFEAKSRLLEQYTNYFSSMDKIISDYQNIKTNLSKELEDIRNGKSTLENVYIKIEDKLSNLDSISKSYNSLSVPVKVAQQHQKFNTFLNEYSNYCLDFKSNLYKLEEAGSDQLKLMEVNMQFDNLNNQFNSITDSFFSYLDKYNEIKSLLTDFKNL
;
A
#
# COMPACT_ATOMS: atom_id res chain seq x y z
N MET A 1 5.62 -36.67 107.60
CA MET A 1 4.70 -36.97 106.50
C MET A 1 4.37 -35.76 105.62
N SER A 2 4.12 -34.56 106.16
CA SER A 2 3.75 -33.37 105.38
C SER A 2 4.80 -32.89 104.34
N GLN A 3 6.10 -32.88 104.65
CA GLN A 3 7.14 -32.44 103.70
C GLN A 3 7.29 -33.31 102.44
N ARG A 4 7.02 -34.63 102.51
CA ARG A 4 7.02 -35.50 101.33
C ARG A 4 5.80 -35.25 100.44
N TYR A 5 4.65 -34.94 101.05
CA TYR A 5 3.40 -34.67 100.36
C TYR A 5 3.46 -33.35 99.56
N ASP A 6 4.05 -32.29 100.14
CA ASP A 6 4.19 -31.00 99.46
C ASP A 6 5.21 -31.05 98.30
N LYS A 7 6.28 -31.85 98.43
CA LYS A 7 7.26 -32.07 97.36
C LYS A 7 6.67 -32.85 96.18
N GLU A 8 5.84 -33.86 96.45
CA GLU A 8 5.15 -34.66 95.43
C GLU A 8 4.07 -33.83 94.70
N LYS A 9 3.39 -32.93 95.41
CA LYS A 9 2.40 -32.00 94.85
C LYS A 9 3.06 -30.91 93.98
N GLY A 10 4.24 -30.43 94.38
CA GLY A 10 5.09 -29.54 93.58
C GLY A 10 5.57 -30.17 92.28
N LEU A 11 6.11 -31.40 92.35
CA LEU A 11 6.54 -32.17 91.16
C LEU A 11 5.39 -32.42 90.18
N LYS A 12 4.21 -32.79 90.68
CA LYS A 12 3.00 -32.98 89.85
C LYS A 12 2.54 -31.67 89.20
N ARG A 13 2.79 -30.51 89.81
CA ARG A 13 2.48 -29.19 89.25
C ARG A 13 3.48 -28.79 88.17
N GLU A 14 4.78 -28.99 88.40
CA GLU A 14 5.83 -28.73 87.42
C GLU A 14 5.69 -29.62 86.18
N GLN A 15 5.41 -30.91 86.37
CA GLN A 15 5.12 -31.83 85.26
C GLN A 15 3.89 -31.40 84.45
N LYS A 16 2.82 -30.93 85.11
CA LYS A 16 1.64 -30.38 84.41
C LYS A 16 1.98 -29.13 83.61
N ILE A 17 2.77 -28.21 84.17
CA ILE A 17 3.20 -26.98 83.47
C ILE A 17 4.07 -27.35 82.25
N LEU A 18 5.04 -28.25 82.43
CA LEU A 18 5.92 -28.71 81.34
C LEU A 18 5.11 -29.37 80.22
N LEU A 19 4.12 -30.20 80.57
CA LEU A 19 3.24 -30.87 79.61
C LEU A 19 2.39 -29.85 78.85
N THR A 20 1.79 -28.87 79.54
CA THR A 20 1.02 -27.79 78.91
C THR A 20 1.87 -26.93 77.96
N VAL A 21 3.08 -26.53 78.37
CA VAL A 21 3.99 -25.76 77.52
C VAL A 21 4.42 -26.57 76.29
N SER A 22 4.74 -27.86 76.46
CA SER A 22 5.11 -28.75 75.36
C SER A 22 3.97 -28.94 74.36
N THR A 23 2.73 -29.12 74.84
CA THR A 23 1.55 -29.18 73.97
C THR A 23 1.34 -27.87 73.22
N LEU A 24 1.50 -26.72 73.87
CA LEU A 24 1.31 -25.41 73.24
C LEU A 24 2.36 -25.13 72.16
N VAL A 25 3.62 -25.47 72.41
CA VAL A 25 4.70 -25.38 71.40
C VAL A 25 4.43 -26.31 70.22
N LEU A 26 4.01 -27.56 70.48
CA LEU A 26 3.67 -28.50 69.42
C LEU A 26 2.47 -28.02 68.58
N SER A 27 1.43 -27.48 69.22
CA SER A 27 0.28 -26.90 68.53
C SER A 27 0.68 -25.70 67.66
N LEU A 28 1.53 -24.80 68.16
CA LEU A 28 2.04 -23.67 67.38
C LEU A 28 2.87 -24.14 66.17
N LEU A 29 3.69 -25.18 66.34
CA LEU A 29 4.51 -25.74 65.28
C LEU A 29 3.63 -26.41 64.19
N ILE A 30 2.58 -27.13 64.59
CA ILE A 30 1.58 -27.68 63.66
C ILE A 30 0.84 -26.58 62.91
N LEU A 31 0.42 -25.51 63.60
CA LEU A 31 -0.26 -24.36 62.96
C LEU A 31 0.67 -23.66 61.96
N PHE A 32 1.93 -23.42 62.33
CA PHE A 32 2.91 -22.79 61.45
C PHE A 32 3.22 -23.63 60.21
N THR A 33 3.46 -24.93 60.39
CA THR A 33 3.75 -25.87 59.28
C THR A 33 2.54 -26.00 58.36
N THR A 34 1.33 -26.08 58.91
CA THR A 34 0.08 -26.14 58.14
C THR A 34 -0.15 -24.85 57.35
N TYR A 35 0.03 -23.68 57.99
CA TYR A 35 -0.05 -22.37 57.33
C TYR A 35 0.97 -22.26 56.19
N TYR A 36 2.23 -22.62 56.43
CA TYR A 36 3.29 -22.61 55.41
C TYR A 36 2.97 -23.52 54.23
N PHE A 37 2.45 -24.73 54.49
CA PHE A 37 2.07 -25.67 53.44
C PHE A 37 0.89 -25.16 52.60
N ILE A 38 -0.14 -24.59 53.24
CA ILE A 38 -1.29 -23.99 52.56
C ILE A 38 -0.83 -22.81 51.70
N GLN A 39 -0.03 -21.89 52.26
CA GLN A 39 0.49 -20.73 51.54
C GLN A 39 1.33 -21.16 50.33
N LYS A 40 2.23 -22.14 50.51
CA LYS A 40 3.06 -22.66 49.41
C LYS A 40 2.24 -23.33 48.30
N LYS A 41 1.15 -24.02 48.66
CA LYS A 41 0.22 -24.61 47.71
C LYS A 41 -0.55 -23.53 46.93
N GLU A 42 -1.03 -22.51 47.62
CA GLU A 42 -1.71 -21.36 47.00
C GLU A 42 -0.78 -20.62 46.04
N ASP A 43 0.46 -20.34 46.45
CA ASP A 43 1.49 -19.74 45.61
C ASP A 43 1.79 -20.59 44.38
N SER A 44 1.97 -21.90 44.56
CA SER A 44 2.23 -22.83 43.45
C SER A 44 1.07 -22.85 42.45
N ASN A 45 -0.18 -22.89 42.93
CA ASN A 45 -1.37 -22.85 42.06
C ASN A 45 -1.48 -21.54 41.29
N TYR A 46 -1.18 -20.42 41.94
CA TYR A 46 -1.14 -19.10 41.32
C TYR A 46 -0.06 -19.04 40.22
N ILE A 47 1.18 -19.39 40.55
CA ILE A 47 2.30 -19.42 39.60
C ILE A 47 2.02 -20.37 38.43
N ASN A 48 1.44 -21.54 38.69
CA ASN A 48 1.07 -22.49 37.64
C ASN A 48 0.01 -21.93 36.68
N SER A 49 -0.93 -21.12 37.18
CA SER A 49 -1.93 -20.45 36.33
C SER A 49 -1.27 -19.44 35.39
N LEU A 50 -0.33 -18.64 35.91
CA LEU A 50 0.46 -17.72 35.09
C LEU A 50 1.38 -18.44 34.11
N TYR A 51 1.98 -19.57 34.54
CA TYR A 51 2.86 -20.38 33.69
C TYR A 51 2.15 -20.94 32.46
N LYS A 52 0.87 -21.35 32.59
CA LYS A 52 0.05 -21.76 31.43
C LYS A 52 -0.08 -20.64 30.40
N GLN A 53 -0.31 -19.41 30.86
CA GLN A 53 -0.41 -18.25 29.96
C GLN A 53 0.94 -17.93 29.31
N LYS A 54 2.02 -18.01 30.08
CA LYS A 54 3.40 -17.84 29.60
C LYS A 54 3.74 -18.79 28.45
N ILE A 55 3.37 -20.07 28.53
CA ILE A 55 3.60 -21.04 27.44
C ILE A 55 2.91 -20.57 26.14
N ILE A 56 1.67 -20.10 26.23
CA ILE A 56 0.93 -19.62 25.07
C ILE A 56 1.61 -18.38 24.47
N ILE A 57 1.98 -17.41 25.32
CA ILE A 57 2.66 -16.19 24.89
C ILE A 57 3.97 -16.50 24.16
N ASP A 58 4.80 -17.38 24.72
CA ASP A 58 6.06 -17.79 24.10
C ASP A 58 5.86 -18.49 22.76
N SER A 59 4.85 -19.37 22.65
CA SER A 59 4.53 -20.05 21.38
C SER A 59 4.15 -19.03 20.31
N VAL A 60 3.24 -18.11 20.63
CA VAL A 60 2.78 -17.09 19.67
C VAL A 60 3.93 -16.18 19.26
N ASN A 61 4.75 -15.72 20.22
CA ASN A 61 5.92 -14.90 19.94
C ASN A 61 6.89 -15.63 19.01
N LYS A 62 7.16 -16.92 19.26
CA LYS A 62 8.07 -17.74 18.46
C LYS A 62 7.54 -17.96 17.03
N GLU A 63 6.27 -18.30 16.90
CA GLU A 63 5.62 -18.50 15.59
C GLU A 63 5.61 -17.20 14.76
N ALA A 64 5.29 -16.07 15.41
CA ALA A 64 5.32 -14.79 14.75
C ALA A 64 6.75 -14.35 14.38
N SER A 65 7.73 -14.59 15.25
CA SER A 65 9.15 -14.36 14.97
C SER A 65 9.58 -15.09 13.70
N GLN A 66 9.18 -16.36 13.56
CA GLN A 66 9.47 -17.15 12.37
C GLN A 66 8.75 -16.62 11.11
N THR A 67 7.50 -16.19 11.25
CA THR A 67 6.70 -15.63 10.15
C THR A 67 7.26 -14.29 9.65
N LEU A 68 7.77 -13.48 10.58
CA LEU A 68 8.26 -12.12 10.31
C LEU A 68 9.77 -12.04 10.07
N LYS A 69 10.48 -13.16 10.16
CA LYS A 69 11.94 -13.20 10.15
C LYS A 69 12.54 -12.47 8.95
N ASP A 70 11.97 -12.66 7.78
CA ASP A 70 12.50 -12.14 6.50
C ASP A 70 11.49 -11.19 5.82
N ILE A 71 10.62 -10.52 6.59
CA ILE A 71 9.63 -9.57 6.03
C ILE A 71 10.30 -8.43 5.26
N ASP A 72 11.47 -7.99 5.71
CA ASP A 72 12.32 -7.01 5.06
C ASP A 72 12.94 -7.50 3.74
N GLN A 73 12.80 -8.78 3.38
CA GLN A 73 13.25 -9.34 2.10
C GLN A 73 12.09 -9.76 1.20
N LEU A 74 10.84 -9.63 1.69
CA LEU A 74 9.66 -9.97 0.92
C LEU A 74 9.56 -9.06 -0.33
N ASP A 75 9.28 -9.69 -1.47
CA ASP A 75 8.92 -9.00 -2.70
C ASP A 75 7.60 -8.26 -2.50
N VAL A 76 7.60 -6.96 -2.79
CA VAL A 76 6.43 -6.08 -2.66
C VAL A 76 5.28 -6.49 -3.59
N ASN A 77 5.57 -7.26 -4.63
CA ASN A 77 4.58 -7.78 -5.58
C ASN A 77 4.05 -9.17 -5.20
N ASP A 78 4.64 -9.86 -4.21
CA ASP A 78 4.16 -11.17 -3.75
C ASP A 78 3.00 -11.03 -2.77
N ILE A 79 1.84 -10.65 -3.32
CA ILE A 79 0.60 -10.40 -2.57
C ILE A 79 0.14 -11.65 -1.82
N THR A 80 0.38 -12.84 -2.37
CA THR A 80 0.00 -14.11 -1.74
C THR A 80 0.75 -14.31 -0.43
N LYS A 81 2.09 -14.22 -0.44
CA LYS A 81 2.88 -14.34 0.79
C LYS A 81 2.55 -13.23 1.79
N LEU A 82 2.33 -12.00 1.33
CA LEU A 82 1.92 -10.90 2.21
C LEU A 82 0.60 -11.24 2.93
N ASN A 83 -0.38 -11.77 2.20
CA ASN A 83 -1.67 -12.17 2.77
C ASN A 83 -1.55 -13.32 3.77
N ASP A 84 -0.66 -14.29 3.52
CA ASP A 84 -0.37 -15.37 4.45
C ASP A 84 0.22 -14.85 5.77
N ILE A 85 1.17 -13.91 5.68
CA ILE A 85 1.74 -13.22 6.85
C ILE A 85 0.64 -12.47 7.61
N ILE A 86 -0.17 -11.67 6.93
CA ILE A 86 -1.29 -10.93 7.53
C ILE A 86 -2.28 -11.88 8.24
N SER A 87 -2.59 -13.02 7.63
CA SER A 87 -3.48 -14.03 8.21
C SER A 87 -2.90 -14.62 9.50
N ASN A 88 -1.62 -14.98 9.49
CA ASN A 88 -0.94 -15.53 10.66
C ASN A 88 -0.85 -14.51 11.81
N LEU A 89 -0.49 -13.25 11.51
CA LEU A 89 -0.45 -12.19 12.53
C LEU A 89 -1.83 -11.89 13.12
N SER A 90 -2.90 -11.95 12.32
CA SER A 90 -4.27 -11.79 12.80
C SER A 90 -4.65 -12.90 13.80
N LYS A 91 -4.18 -14.13 13.58
CA LYS A 91 -4.36 -15.24 14.54
C LYS A 91 -3.55 -15.01 15.82
N SER A 92 -2.31 -14.51 15.70
CA SER A 92 -1.47 -14.13 16.85
C SER A 92 -2.16 -13.06 17.71
N GLU A 93 -2.65 -11.99 17.09
CA GLU A 93 -3.38 -10.91 17.78
C GLU A 93 -4.62 -11.44 18.52
N SER A 94 -5.42 -12.30 17.87
CA SER A 94 -6.59 -12.94 18.49
C SER A 94 -6.22 -13.81 19.68
N THR A 95 -5.10 -14.53 19.58
CA THR A 95 -4.60 -15.39 20.67
C THR A 95 -4.15 -14.55 21.86
N PHE A 96 -3.48 -13.42 21.64
CA PHE A 96 -3.15 -12.47 22.71
C PHE A 96 -4.41 -11.91 23.38
N GLN A 97 -5.47 -11.62 22.63
CA GLN A 97 -6.74 -11.19 23.24
C GLN A 97 -7.32 -12.28 24.17
N LYS A 98 -7.23 -13.55 23.80
CA LYS A 98 -7.64 -14.66 24.67
C LYS A 98 -6.79 -14.74 25.93
N VAL A 99 -5.47 -14.59 25.81
CA VAL A 99 -4.56 -14.56 26.97
C VAL A 99 -4.91 -13.41 27.91
N ILE A 100 -5.17 -12.20 27.39
CA ILE A 100 -5.60 -11.05 28.20
C ILE A 100 -6.88 -11.37 28.97
N ASN A 101 -7.87 -11.96 28.30
CA ASN A 101 -9.13 -12.35 28.94
C ASN A 101 -8.88 -13.37 30.06
N SER A 102 -8.08 -14.41 29.80
CA SER A 102 -7.72 -15.41 30.82
C SER A 102 -6.91 -14.83 31.99
N LEU A 103 -6.04 -13.86 31.75
CA LEU A 103 -5.32 -13.17 32.82
C LEU A 103 -6.27 -12.34 33.69
N ASN A 104 -7.26 -11.66 33.09
CA ASN A 104 -8.25 -10.87 33.83
C ASN A 104 -9.14 -11.70 34.77
N GLU A 105 -9.25 -13.01 34.52
CA GLU A 105 -9.96 -13.96 35.40
C GLU A 105 -9.11 -14.38 36.62
N ILE A 106 -7.79 -14.17 36.58
CA ILE A 106 -6.88 -14.54 37.68
C ILE A 106 -6.87 -13.43 38.74
N LYS A 107 -7.26 -13.77 39.96
CA LYS A 107 -7.12 -12.87 41.11
C LYS A 107 -5.66 -12.83 41.58
N PRO A 108 -4.99 -11.66 41.56
CA PRO A 108 -3.60 -11.56 41.98
C PRO A 108 -3.44 -11.72 43.50
N LEU A 109 -2.45 -12.48 43.93
CA LEU A 109 -2.03 -12.53 45.32
C LEU A 109 -1.35 -11.20 45.70
N PRO A 110 -1.58 -10.62 46.90
CA PRO A 110 -1.07 -9.30 47.27
C PRO A 110 0.45 -9.12 47.05
N LYS A 111 1.24 -10.15 47.38
CA LYS A 111 2.70 -10.13 47.23
C LYS A 111 3.20 -10.16 45.78
N TYR A 112 2.35 -10.52 44.80
CA TYR A 112 2.69 -10.61 43.38
C TYR A 112 1.94 -9.58 42.53
N LYS A 113 1.19 -8.67 43.16
CA LYS A 113 0.31 -7.73 42.47
C LYS A 113 1.04 -6.87 41.42
N ALA A 114 2.21 -6.33 41.78
CA ALA A 114 2.99 -5.49 40.87
C ALA A 114 3.49 -6.28 39.64
N GLN A 115 4.02 -7.49 39.85
CA GLN A 115 4.48 -8.35 38.75
C GLN A 115 3.33 -8.78 37.85
N PHE A 116 2.17 -9.08 38.44
CA PHE A 116 0.96 -9.40 37.70
C PHE A 116 0.48 -8.22 36.84
N ASP A 117 0.46 -7.02 37.40
CA ASP A 117 0.05 -5.82 36.66
C ASP A 117 1.00 -5.53 35.50
N ASN A 118 2.31 -5.69 35.71
CA ASN A 118 3.30 -5.62 34.65
C ASN A 118 3.11 -6.72 33.59
N LEU A 119 2.80 -7.96 33.98
CA LEU A 119 2.51 -9.03 33.04
C LEU A 119 1.31 -8.67 32.15
N VAL A 120 0.21 -8.22 32.73
CA VAL A 120 -1.00 -7.83 31.99
C VAL A 120 -0.71 -6.68 31.02
N GLN A 121 0.04 -5.67 31.45
CA GLN A 121 0.44 -4.55 30.59
C GLN A 121 1.37 -5.01 29.46
N GLY A 122 2.36 -5.85 29.76
CA GLY A 122 3.26 -6.44 28.77
C GLY A 122 2.51 -7.25 27.72
N VAL A 123 1.56 -8.10 28.11
CA VAL A 123 0.72 -8.87 27.16
C VAL A 123 -0.18 -7.95 26.33
N THR A 124 -0.73 -6.90 26.94
CA THR A 124 -1.57 -5.91 26.25
C THR A 124 -0.78 -5.13 25.19
N LEU A 125 0.45 -4.71 25.53
CA LEU A 125 1.35 -4.03 24.59
C LEU A 125 1.87 -5.00 23.53
N ASN A 126 2.16 -6.26 23.88
CA ASN A 126 2.56 -7.27 22.91
C ASN A 126 1.48 -7.47 21.85
N LYS A 127 0.19 -7.53 22.25
CA LYS A 127 -0.93 -7.51 21.30
C LYS A 127 -0.85 -6.30 20.35
N LYS A 128 -0.56 -5.10 20.87
CA LYS A 128 -0.44 -3.88 20.05
C LYS A 128 0.71 -3.94 19.05
N ILE A 129 1.80 -4.65 19.33
CA ILE A 129 2.87 -4.91 18.33
C ILE A 129 2.27 -5.57 17.09
N TYR A 130 1.45 -6.61 17.26
CA TYR A 130 0.79 -7.30 16.15
C TYR A 130 -0.26 -6.43 15.45
N THR A 131 -1.11 -5.74 16.23
CA THR A 131 -2.12 -4.81 15.68
C THR A 131 -1.45 -3.74 14.80
N GLN A 132 -0.38 -3.13 15.30
CA GLN A 132 0.33 -2.06 14.59
C GLN A 132 1.06 -2.60 13.36
N THR A 133 1.69 -3.77 13.46
CA THR A 133 2.32 -4.45 12.31
C THR A 133 1.28 -4.74 11.21
N LEU A 134 0.11 -5.26 11.58
CA LEU A 134 -1.01 -5.49 10.65
C LEU A 134 -1.47 -4.19 9.97
N LEU A 135 -1.60 -3.10 10.73
CA LEU A 135 -1.98 -1.80 10.17
C LEU A 135 -0.96 -1.29 9.15
N ILE A 136 0.33 -1.45 9.42
CA ILE A 136 1.39 -1.05 8.49
C ILE A 136 1.34 -1.90 7.21
N LEU A 137 1.31 -3.23 7.35
CA LEU A 137 1.33 -4.15 6.21
C LEU A 137 0.08 -4.04 5.31
N LYS A 138 -1.08 -3.71 5.88
CA LYS A 138 -2.31 -3.46 5.12
C LYS A 138 -2.33 -2.08 4.45
N ASN A 139 -1.54 -1.13 4.93
CA ASN A 139 -1.58 0.28 4.50
C ASN A 139 -0.20 0.79 4.08
N THR A 140 0.56 -0.01 3.33
CA THR A 140 1.92 0.34 2.87
C THR A 140 1.97 1.57 1.95
N LYS A 141 0.82 2.00 1.42
CA LYS A 141 0.68 3.19 0.57
C LYS A 141 0.46 4.50 1.37
N SER A 142 0.44 4.43 2.71
CA SER A 142 0.18 5.57 3.57
C SER A 142 1.41 6.45 3.77
N ASN A 143 1.22 7.76 3.75
CA ASN A 143 2.26 8.76 4.06
C ASN A 143 2.66 8.79 5.55
N ASN A 144 1.91 8.12 6.43
CA ASN A 144 2.15 8.08 7.87
C ASN A 144 3.06 6.93 8.33
N LEU A 145 3.78 6.28 7.41
CA LEU A 145 4.60 5.11 7.70
C LEU A 145 5.60 5.33 8.86
N LYS A 146 6.32 6.46 8.86
CA LYS A 146 7.32 6.79 9.90
C LYS A 146 6.71 6.84 11.30
N LYS A 147 5.53 7.47 11.43
CA LYS A 147 4.83 7.54 12.72
C LYS A 147 4.36 6.15 13.14
N ALA A 148 3.76 5.41 12.21
CA ALA A 148 3.26 4.07 12.48
C ALA A 148 4.37 3.09 12.94
N THR A 149 5.58 3.21 12.39
CA THR A 149 6.73 2.39 12.78
C THR A 149 7.37 2.87 14.08
N SER A 150 7.36 4.16 14.37
CA SER A 150 7.77 4.70 15.68
C SER A 150 6.84 4.23 16.81
N ASP A 151 5.53 4.22 16.57
CA ASP A 151 4.56 3.66 17.53
C ASP A 151 4.82 2.16 17.78
N LEU A 152 5.17 1.41 16.72
CA LEU A 152 5.54 -0.02 16.83
C LEU A 152 6.80 -0.22 17.68
N GLU A 153 7.85 0.57 17.43
CA GLU A 153 9.09 0.53 18.21
C GLU A 153 8.83 0.82 19.70
N GLU A 154 8.02 1.82 20.00
CA GLU A 154 7.67 2.16 21.38
C GLU A 154 6.86 1.04 22.04
N TYR A 155 5.93 0.39 21.34
CA TYR A 155 5.23 -0.80 21.87
C TYR A 155 6.18 -1.97 22.15
N ILE A 156 7.17 -2.22 21.27
CA ILE A 156 8.18 -3.26 21.48
C ILE A 156 8.99 -2.96 22.75
N LYS A 157 9.48 -1.72 22.88
CA LYS A 157 10.27 -1.27 24.02
C LYS A 157 9.51 -1.36 25.34
N GLN A 158 8.27 -0.86 25.38
CA GLN A 158 7.44 -0.94 26.59
C GLN A 158 7.09 -2.39 26.94
N THR A 159 6.80 -3.23 25.94
CA THR A 159 6.55 -4.67 26.15
C THR A 159 7.75 -5.33 26.83
N TYR A 160 8.96 -5.09 26.32
CA TYR A 160 10.19 -5.60 26.91
C TYR A 160 10.35 -5.17 28.37
N GLN A 161 10.18 -3.87 28.66
CA GLN A 161 10.28 -3.34 30.02
C GLN A 161 9.27 -3.96 31.00
N HIS A 162 8.03 -4.16 30.56
CA HIS A 162 7.00 -4.80 31.39
C HIS A 162 7.28 -6.30 31.60
N TYR A 163 7.76 -7.03 30.60
CA TYR A 163 8.14 -8.43 30.78
C TYR A 163 9.37 -8.61 31.68
N GLU A 164 10.34 -7.70 31.62
CA GLU A 164 11.49 -7.70 32.52
C GLU A 164 11.08 -7.48 33.99
N THR A 165 10.11 -6.59 34.23
CA THR A 165 9.61 -6.25 35.57
C THR A 165 8.51 -7.19 36.09
N SER A 166 7.96 -8.06 35.24
CA SER A 166 6.95 -9.07 35.62
C SER A 166 7.52 -10.42 36.04
N LYS A 167 8.85 -10.56 36.10
CA LYS A 167 9.52 -11.85 36.38
C LYS A 167 9.08 -12.44 37.72
N LEU A 168 8.62 -13.68 37.68
CA LEU A 168 8.35 -14.55 38.82
C LEU A 168 9.00 -15.92 38.61
N ASP A 169 9.05 -16.76 39.64
CA ASP A 169 9.54 -18.14 39.49
C ASP A 169 8.78 -18.85 38.35
N LYS A 170 9.53 -19.42 37.41
CA LYS A 170 9.05 -20.06 36.16
C LYS A 170 8.28 -19.18 35.18
N VAL A 171 7.94 -17.95 35.53
CA VAL A 171 7.16 -17.01 34.71
C VAL A 171 8.04 -15.83 34.34
N TYR A 172 8.78 -16.00 33.25
CA TYR A 172 9.56 -14.96 32.60
C TYR A 172 9.36 -15.12 31.10
N ILE A 173 8.95 -14.04 30.43
CA ILE A 173 8.70 -14.02 28.99
C ILE A 173 9.85 -13.27 28.34
N ILE A 174 10.37 -13.82 27.24
CA ILE A 174 11.45 -13.20 26.48
C ILE A 174 10.92 -12.95 25.08
N LEU A 175 11.02 -11.70 24.63
CA LEU A 175 10.73 -11.38 23.23
C LEU A 175 11.83 -11.94 22.33
N PRO A 176 11.48 -12.69 21.27
CA PRO A 176 12.45 -13.12 20.27
C PRO A 176 13.16 -11.94 19.61
N SER A 177 14.41 -12.13 19.19
CA SER A 177 15.22 -11.09 18.54
C SER A 177 14.57 -10.50 17.29
N ASP A 178 13.84 -11.30 16.51
CA ASP A 178 13.14 -10.78 15.32
C ASP A 178 11.97 -9.86 15.68
N ILE A 179 11.34 -10.08 16.84
CA ILE A 179 10.29 -9.17 17.35
C ILE A 179 10.93 -7.87 17.86
N LEU A 180 12.10 -7.95 18.51
CA LEU A 180 12.84 -6.76 18.96
C LEU A 180 13.29 -5.88 17.78
N ALA A 181 13.65 -6.48 16.64
CA ALA A 181 14.05 -5.77 15.43
C ALA A 181 12.89 -5.49 14.44
N LEU A 182 11.64 -5.75 14.86
CA LEU A 182 10.51 -5.79 13.93
C LEU A 182 10.17 -4.44 13.31
N SER A 183 10.30 -3.34 14.08
CA SER A 183 10.00 -1.99 13.60
C SER A 183 10.81 -1.64 12.34
N ASP A 184 12.11 -1.92 12.37
CA ASP A 184 13.02 -1.67 11.24
C ASP A 184 12.70 -2.55 10.05
N LYS A 185 12.45 -3.85 10.28
CA LYS A 185 12.14 -4.79 9.19
C LYS A 185 10.84 -4.42 8.47
N VAL A 186 9.80 -4.11 9.23
CA VAL A 186 8.50 -3.69 8.69
C VAL A 186 8.60 -2.33 8.00
N TYR A 187 9.38 -1.39 8.54
CA TYR A 187 9.65 -0.10 7.90
C TYR A 187 10.31 -0.29 6.54
N GLN A 188 11.35 -1.12 6.44
CA GLN A 188 12.06 -1.38 5.19
C GLN A 188 11.13 -1.94 4.11
N TYR A 189 10.34 -2.97 4.45
CA TYR A 189 9.35 -3.54 3.53
C TYR A 189 8.34 -2.49 3.06
N ALA A 190 7.68 -1.81 4.02
CA ALA A 190 6.64 -0.85 3.71
C ALA A 190 7.16 0.38 2.95
N SER A 191 8.40 0.82 3.22
CA SER A 191 9.03 1.91 2.48
C SER A 191 9.32 1.53 1.03
N ARG A 192 9.76 0.29 0.76
CA ARG A 192 9.93 -0.17 -0.63
C ARG A 192 8.60 -0.23 -1.36
N ALA A 193 7.55 -0.75 -0.71
CA ALA A 193 6.21 -0.80 -1.29
C ALA A 193 5.65 0.61 -1.56
N TYR A 194 5.90 1.57 -0.66
CA TYR A 194 5.52 2.97 -0.85
C TYR A 194 6.27 3.61 -2.02
N SER A 195 7.59 3.41 -2.12
CA SER A 195 8.39 3.94 -3.22
C SER A 195 7.99 3.37 -4.58
N ASP A 196 7.70 2.07 -4.66
CA ASP A 196 7.16 1.44 -5.88
C ASP A 196 5.81 2.07 -6.28
N PHE A 197 4.91 2.22 -5.31
CA PHE A 197 3.62 2.88 -5.52
C PHE A 197 3.76 4.33 -6.00
N GLU A 198 4.65 5.12 -5.40
CA GLU A 198 4.89 6.50 -5.84
C GLU A 198 5.49 6.56 -7.24
N ALA A 199 6.46 5.69 -7.56
CA ALA A 199 7.05 5.64 -8.90
C ALA A 199 5.98 5.36 -9.97
N LYS A 200 5.11 4.37 -9.72
CA LYS A 200 3.97 4.06 -10.59
C LYS A 200 2.97 5.19 -10.68
N SER A 201 2.67 5.85 -9.56
CA SER A 201 1.75 7.00 -9.52
C SER A 201 2.27 8.18 -10.35
N ARG A 202 3.57 8.48 -10.26
CA ARG A 202 4.20 9.54 -11.07
C ARG A 202 4.21 9.19 -12.56
N LEU A 203 4.43 7.92 -12.90
CA LEU A 203 4.33 7.47 -14.29
C LEU A 203 2.89 7.59 -14.81
N LEU A 204 1.90 7.19 -14.01
CA LEU A 204 0.49 7.30 -14.36
C LEU A 204 0.09 8.76 -14.63
N GLU A 205 0.53 9.67 -13.76
CA GLU A 205 0.29 11.11 -13.92
C GLU A 205 0.91 11.63 -15.23
N GLN A 206 2.17 11.26 -15.52
CA GLN A 206 2.85 11.64 -16.76
C GLN A 206 2.11 11.14 -18.01
N TYR A 207 1.70 9.87 -18.02
CA TYR A 207 0.94 9.31 -19.15
C TYR A 207 -0.45 9.96 -19.27
N THR A 208 -1.17 10.14 -18.17
CA THR A 208 -2.49 10.77 -18.17
C THR A 208 -2.42 12.18 -18.73
N ASN A 209 -1.46 12.99 -18.26
CA ASN A 209 -1.26 14.36 -18.76
C ASN A 209 -0.90 14.39 -20.24
N TYR A 210 -0.02 13.49 -20.68
CA TYR A 210 0.32 13.34 -22.09
C TYR A 210 -0.92 13.00 -22.94
N PHE A 211 -1.67 11.96 -22.58
CA PHE A 211 -2.83 11.52 -23.35
C PHE A 211 -3.95 12.56 -23.35
N SER A 212 -4.23 13.23 -22.24
CA SER A 212 -5.21 14.33 -22.22
C SER A 212 -4.82 15.48 -23.16
N SER A 213 -3.53 15.82 -23.20
CA SER A 213 -3.05 16.88 -24.10
C SER A 213 -3.08 16.44 -25.56
N MET A 214 -2.70 15.19 -25.82
CA MET A 214 -2.69 14.62 -27.17
C MET A 214 -4.11 14.40 -27.71
N ASP A 215 -5.07 14.00 -26.87
CA ASP A 215 -6.49 13.89 -27.25
C ASP A 215 -7.04 15.22 -27.75
N LYS A 216 -6.68 16.32 -27.09
CA LYS A 216 -7.08 17.67 -27.51
C LYS A 216 -6.52 17.99 -28.90
N ILE A 217 -5.23 17.73 -29.12
CA ILE A 217 -4.56 17.94 -30.42
C ILE A 217 -5.21 17.07 -31.51
N ILE A 218 -5.51 15.82 -31.21
CA ILE A 218 -6.20 14.89 -32.11
C ILE A 218 -7.59 15.43 -32.47
N SER A 219 -8.35 15.92 -31.49
CA SER A 219 -9.67 16.50 -31.70
C SER A 219 -9.60 17.78 -32.54
N ASP A 220 -8.67 18.69 -32.24
CA ASP A 220 -8.45 19.92 -33.00
C ASP A 220 -8.09 19.59 -34.46
N TYR A 221 -7.21 18.60 -34.68
CA TYR A 221 -6.88 18.11 -36.02
C TYR A 221 -8.10 17.51 -36.74
N GLN A 222 -8.88 16.67 -36.08
CA GLN A 222 -10.10 16.08 -36.65
C GLN A 222 -11.10 17.15 -37.07
N ASN A 223 -11.27 18.20 -36.27
CA ASN A 223 -12.21 19.29 -36.54
C ASN A 223 -11.83 20.09 -37.80
N ILE A 224 -10.54 20.24 -38.08
CA ILE A 224 -10.07 20.98 -39.25
C ILE A 224 -9.85 20.10 -40.50
N LYS A 225 -9.65 18.79 -40.31
CA LYS A 225 -9.40 17.80 -41.37
C LYS A 225 -10.66 17.51 -42.16
N THR A 226 -10.81 18.18 -43.30
CA THR A 226 -11.97 18.01 -44.19
C THR A 226 -11.52 17.88 -45.64
N ASN A 227 -12.24 17.10 -46.43
CA ASN A 227 -11.98 16.99 -47.85
C ASN A 227 -12.40 18.29 -48.57
N LEU A 228 -11.46 18.92 -49.26
CA LEU A 228 -11.67 20.13 -50.05
C LEU A 228 -12.29 19.87 -51.42
N SER A 229 -12.46 18.62 -51.86
CA SER A 229 -13.15 18.29 -53.13
C SER A 229 -14.55 18.89 -53.22
N LYS A 230 -15.25 19.03 -52.08
CA LYS A 230 -16.54 19.72 -52.02
C LYS A 230 -16.44 21.21 -52.39
N GLU A 231 -15.34 21.87 -52.01
CA GLU A 231 -15.11 23.28 -52.35
C GLU A 231 -14.92 23.46 -53.87
N LEU A 232 -14.27 22.49 -54.54
CA LEU A 232 -14.17 22.45 -56.00
C LEU A 232 -15.54 22.28 -56.66
N GLU A 233 -16.39 21.39 -56.14
CA GLU A 233 -17.77 21.23 -56.61
C GLU A 233 -18.58 22.52 -56.44
N ASP A 234 -18.44 23.19 -55.30
CA ASP A 234 -19.14 24.45 -55.03
C ASP A 234 -18.67 25.58 -55.96
N ILE A 235 -17.36 25.65 -56.30
CA ILE A 235 -16.85 26.56 -57.34
C ILE A 235 -17.48 26.24 -58.70
N ARG A 236 -17.46 24.97 -59.13
CA ARG A 236 -18.00 24.54 -60.44
C ARG A 236 -19.49 24.81 -60.57
N ASN A 237 -20.24 24.74 -59.47
CA ASN A 237 -21.67 25.00 -59.42
C ASN A 237 -22.02 26.48 -59.19
N GLY A 238 -21.03 27.38 -59.14
CA GLY A 238 -21.25 28.81 -58.88
C GLY A 238 -21.74 29.15 -57.47
N LYS A 239 -21.60 28.22 -56.51
CA LYS A 239 -21.97 28.40 -55.09
C LYS A 239 -20.86 29.02 -54.26
N SER A 240 -19.62 28.99 -54.74
CA SER A 240 -18.44 29.58 -54.11
C SER A 240 -17.53 30.22 -55.15
N THR A 241 -16.61 31.06 -54.70
CA THR A 241 -15.58 31.70 -55.54
C THR A 241 -14.20 31.13 -55.19
N LEU A 242 -13.25 31.24 -56.12
CA LEU A 242 -11.85 30.87 -55.86
C LEU A 242 -11.29 31.60 -54.63
N GLU A 243 -11.55 32.90 -54.52
CA GLU A 243 -11.12 33.74 -53.38
C GLU A 243 -11.64 33.20 -52.03
N ASN A 244 -12.93 32.84 -51.96
CA ASN A 244 -13.51 32.27 -50.75
C ASN A 244 -12.83 30.94 -50.36
N VAL A 245 -12.52 30.10 -51.35
CA VAL A 245 -11.84 28.82 -51.10
C VAL A 245 -10.37 29.04 -50.69
N TYR A 246 -9.68 30.03 -51.26
CA TYR A 246 -8.33 30.40 -50.80
C TYR A 246 -8.33 30.83 -49.33
N ILE A 247 -9.27 31.67 -48.90
CA ILE A 247 -9.40 32.07 -47.49
C ILE A 247 -9.60 30.86 -46.59
N LYS A 248 -10.50 29.93 -46.96
CA LYS A 248 -10.73 28.69 -46.21
C LYS A 248 -9.47 27.82 -46.11
N ILE A 249 -8.65 27.76 -47.16
CA ILE A 249 -7.40 27.00 -47.15
C ILE A 249 -6.37 27.67 -46.23
N GLU A 250 -6.22 29.00 -46.30
CA GLU A 250 -5.34 29.75 -45.39
C GLU A 250 -5.74 29.59 -43.92
N ASP A 251 -7.04 29.65 -43.62
CA ASP A 251 -7.55 29.40 -42.27
C ASP A 251 -7.19 27.99 -41.79
N LYS A 252 -7.28 26.98 -42.66
CA LYS A 252 -6.87 25.60 -42.33
C LYS A 252 -5.38 25.49 -42.06
N LEU A 253 -4.54 26.14 -42.88
CA LEU A 253 -3.08 26.15 -42.70
C LEU A 253 -2.67 26.88 -41.40
N SER A 254 -3.31 28.00 -41.09
CA SER A 254 -3.10 28.75 -39.84
C SER A 254 -3.50 27.92 -38.60
N ASN A 255 -4.63 27.21 -38.68
CA ASN A 255 -5.04 26.29 -37.63
C ASN A 255 -4.07 25.10 -37.49
N LEU A 256 -3.57 24.56 -38.60
CA LEU A 256 -2.55 23.50 -38.59
C LEU A 256 -1.25 23.95 -37.92
N ASP A 257 -0.80 25.18 -38.19
CA ASP A 257 0.38 25.75 -37.52
C ASP A 257 0.17 25.87 -36.01
N SER A 258 -1.03 26.29 -35.58
CA SER A 258 -1.40 26.37 -34.17
C SER A 258 -1.43 24.99 -33.48
N ILE A 259 -1.96 23.98 -34.17
CA ILE A 259 -1.95 22.58 -33.71
C ILE A 259 -0.51 22.05 -33.64
N SER A 260 0.31 22.34 -34.64
CA SER A 260 1.72 21.91 -34.70
C SER A 260 2.55 22.52 -33.58
N LYS A 261 2.33 23.80 -33.24
CA LYS A 261 2.95 24.44 -32.07
C LYS A 261 2.56 23.75 -30.77
N SER A 262 1.27 23.43 -30.61
CA SER A 262 0.78 22.70 -29.44
C SER A 262 1.41 21.31 -29.33
N TYR A 263 1.47 20.58 -30.45
CA TYR A 263 2.11 19.27 -30.57
C TYR A 263 3.58 19.30 -30.19
N ASN A 264 4.35 20.25 -30.73
CA ASN A 264 5.78 20.37 -30.46
C ASN A 264 6.10 20.81 -29.02
N SER A 265 5.13 21.35 -28.30
CA SER A 265 5.28 21.75 -26.89
C SER A 265 5.05 20.62 -25.89
N LEU A 266 4.56 19.46 -26.34
CA LEU A 266 4.25 18.35 -25.45
C LEU A 266 5.51 17.73 -24.84
N SER A 267 5.47 17.46 -23.53
CA SER A 267 6.41 16.56 -22.89
C SER A 267 6.01 15.12 -23.21
N VAL A 268 6.90 14.37 -23.88
CA VAL A 268 6.59 13.05 -24.42
C VAL A 268 7.28 11.95 -23.62
N PRO A 269 6.53 11.08 -22.91
CA PRO A 269 7.11 9.92 -22.25
C PRO A 269 7.74 8.94 -23.26
N VAL A 270 8.85 8.29 -22.86
CA VAL A 270 9.64 7.42 -23.75
C VAL A 270 8.81 6.31 -24.41
N LYS A 271 7.90 5.67 -23.66
CA LYS A 271 7.08 4.55 -24.18
C LYS A 271 6.09 4.96 -25.28
N VAL A 272 5.78 6.24 -25.42
CA VAL A 272 4.84 6.75 -26.44
C VAL A 272 5.53 7.56 -27.54
N ALA A 273 6.86 7.73 -27.48
CA ALA A 273 7.60 8.59 -28.40
C ALA A 273 7.42 8.19 -29.88
N GLN A 274 7.46 6.90 -30.19
CA GLN A 274 7.25 6.43 -31.57
C GLN A 274 5.83 6.74 -32.05
N GLN A 275 4.81 6.53 -31.20
CA GLN A 275 3.44 6.83 -31.57
C GLN A 275 3.24 8.34 -31.72
N HIS A 276 3.81 9.13 -30.81
CA HIS A 276 3.80 10.59 -30.91
C HIS A 276 4.37 11.06 -32.26
N GLN A 277 5.53 10.55 -32.68
CA GLN A 277 6.16 10.92 -33.96
C GLN A 277 5.28 10.62 -35.18
N LYS A 278 4.54 9.51 -35.17
CA LYS A 278 3.63 9.17 -36.28
C LYS A 278 2.54 10.22 -36.49
N PHE A 279 2.10 10.91 -35.43
CA PHE A 279 1.09 11.95 -35.56
C PHE A 279 1.58 13.15 -36.39
N ASN A 280 2.87 13.50 -36.28
CA ASN A 280 3.45 14.59 -37.07
C ASN A 280 3.32 14.34 -38.58
N THR A 281 3.35 13.07 -39.01
CA THR A 281 3.14 12.70 -40.41
C THR A 281 1.77 13.18 -40.90
N PHE A 282 0.70 13.04 -40.11
CA PHE A 282 -0.64 13.47 -40.53
C PHE A 282 -0.80 14.99 -40.58
N LEU A 283 -0.09 15.74 -39.72
CA LEU A 283 -0.02 17.20 -39.79
C LEU A 283 0.62 17.63 -41.11
N ASN A 284 1.77 17.03 -41.46
CA ASN A 284 2.50 17.34 -42.69
C ASN A 284 1.73 16.91 -43.95
N GLU A 285 1.20 15.69 -43.97
CA GLU A 285 0.45 15.18 -45.12
C GLU A 285 -0.80 16.01 -45.42
N TYR A 286 -1.54 16.42 -44.38
CA TYR A 286 -2.73 17.26 -44.57
C TYR A 286 -2.36 18.71 -44.92
N SER A 287 -1.27 19.25 -44.37
CA SER A 287 -0.73 20.55 -44.80
C SER A 287 -0.35 20.53 -46.28
N ASN A 288 0.35 19.49 -46.73
CA ASN A 288 0.72 19.30 -48.14
C ASN A 288 -0.52 19.18 -49.02
N TYR A 289 -1.52 18.39 -48.61
CA TYR A 289 -2.80 18.33 -49.30
C TYR A 289 -3.45 19.71 -49.46
N CYS A 290 -3.48 20.55 -48.42
CA CYS A 290 -4.01 21.91 -48.51
C CYS A 290 -3.21 22.81 -49.47
N LEU A 291 -1.88 22.75 -49.43
CA LEU A 291 -0.99 23.52 -50.30
C LEU A 291 -1.11 23.07 -51.77
N ASP A 292 -1.15 21.77 -52.02
CA ASP A 292 -1.29 21.21 -53.37
C ASP A 292 -2.69 21.51 -53.93
N PHE A 293 -3.73 21.46 -53.10
CA PHE A 293 -5.07 21.89 -53.51
C PHE A 293 -5.09 23.36 -53.90
N LYS A 294 -4.46 24.24 -53.09
CA LYS A 294 -4.29 25.66 -53.42
C LYS A 294 -3.54 25.86 -54.74
N SER A 295 -2.45 25.13 -54.95
CA SER A 295 -1.66 25.17 -56.19
C SER A 295 -2.50 24.79 -57.41
N ASN A 296 -3.33 23.75 -57.30
CA ASN A 296 -4.19 23.31 -58.39
C ASN A 296 -5.36 24.27 -58.66
N LEU A 297 -5.82 25.04 -57.67
CA LEU A 297 -6.77 26.14 -57.92
C LEU A 297 -6.15 27.26 -58.77
N TYR A 298 -4.88 27.60 -58.58
CA TYR A 298 -4.20 28.56 -59.46
C TYR A 298 -4.12 28.06 -60.89
N LYS A 299 -3.75 26.77 -61.07
CA LYS A 299 -3.73 26.16 -62.41
C LYS A 299 -5.12 26.11 -63.06
N LEU A 300 -6.17 25.91 -62.27
CA LEU A 300 -7.55 25.94 -62.74
C LEU A 300 -7.92 27.33 -63.28
N GLU A 301 -7.52 28.38 -62.58
CA GLU A 301 -7.70 29.77 -63.00
C GLU A 301 -6.93 30.09 -64.29
N GLU A 302 -5.66 29.66 -64.37
CA GLU A 302 -4.80 29.84 -65.56
C GLU A 302 -5.26 29.04 -66.78
N ALA A 303 -5.93 27.90 -66.57
CA ALA A 303 -6.44 27.08 -67.66
C ALA A 303 -7.53 27.78 -68.47
N GLY A 304 -8.32 28.67 -67.85
CA GLY A 304 -9.40 29.40 -68.52
C GLY A 304 -10.34 28.46 -69.28
N SER A 305 -10.42 28.63 -70.61
CA SER A 305 -11.24 27.79 -71.50
C SER A 305 -10.45 26.70 -72.26
N ASP A 306 -9.15 26.50 -71.94
CA ASP A 306 -8.30 25.50 -72.58
C ASP A 306 -8.67 24.08 -72.10
N GLN A 307 -9.29 23.30 -72.97
CA GLN A 307 -9.79 21.96 -72.64
C GLN A 307 -8.69 20.98 -72.22
N LEU A 308 -7.49 21.07 -72.82
CA LEU A 308 -6.40 20.15 -72.48
C LEU A 308 -5.86 20.45 -71.08
N LYS A 309 -5.67 21.73 -70.76
CA LYS A 309 -5.25 22.15 -69.40
C LYS A 309 -6.31 21.82 -68.36
N LEU A 310 -7.59 22.01 -68.67
CA LEU A 310 -8.69 21.66 -67.76
C LEU A 310 -8.74 20.15 -67.47
N MET A 311 -8.51 19.29 -68.48
CA MET A 311 -8.41 17.85 -68.26
C MET A 311 -7.25 17.48 -67.33
N GLU A 312 -6.08 18.08 -67.53
CA GLU A 312 -4.91 17.86 -66.67
C GLU A 312 -5.18 18.26 -65.21
N VAL A 313 -5.70 19.47 -65.00
CA VAL A 313 -6.03 19.98 -63.67
C VAL A 313 -7.09 19.11 -62.97
N ASN A 314 -8.08 18.62 -63.70
CA ASN A 314 -9.09 17.72 -63.14
C ASN A 314 -8.50 16.39 -62.64
N MET A 315 -7.57 15.79 -63.39
CA MET A 315 -6.86 14.58 -62.92
C MET A 315 -6.05 14.86 -61.65
N GLN A 316 -5.46 16.05 -61.50
CA GLN A 316 -4.73 16.42 -60.30
C GLN A 316 -5.68 16.55 -59.08
N PHE A 317 -6.90 17.05 -59.26
CA PHE A 317 -7.92 17.06 -58.21
C PHE A 317 -8.38 15.65 -57.83
N ASP A 318 -8.53 14.73 -58.79
CA ASP A 318 -8.85 13.32 -58.49
C ASP A 318 -7.73 12.67 -57.66
N ASN A 319 -6.46 12.96 -57.98
CA ASN A 319 -5.33 12.49 -57.20
C ASN A 319 -5.33 13.05 -55.76
N LEU A 320 -5.64 14.35 -55.60
CA LEU A 320 -5.78 14.96 -54.27
C LEU A 320 -6.89 14.31 -53.44
N ASN A 321 -8.01 13.97 -54.08
CA ASN A 321 -9.10 13.25 -53.41
C ASN A 321 -8.64 11.87 -52.90
N ASN A 322 -7.87 11.15 -53.71
CA ASN A 322 -7.27 9.87 -53.30
C ASN A 322 -6.25 10.04 -52.17
N GLN A 323 -5.42 11.07 -52.23
CA GLN A 323 -4.47 11.42 -51.16
C GLN A 323 -5.21 11.69 -49.84
N PHE A 324 -6.28 12.50 -49.86
CA PHE A 324 -7.07 12.76 -48.66
C PHE A 324 -7.69 11.49 -48.04
N ASN A 325 -8.20 10.60 -48.89
CA ASN A 325 -8.76 9.32 -48.44
C ASN A 325 -7.66 8.46 -47.79
N SER A 326 -6.47 8.38 -48.40
CA SER A 326 -5.33 7.65 -47.85
C SER A 326 -4.86 8.20 -46.49
N ILE A 327 -4.80 9.53 -46.34
CA ILE A 327 -4.52 10.19 -45.06
C ILE A 327 -5.57 9.79 -44.03
N THR A 328 -6.85 9.81 -44.41
CA THR A 328 -7.96 9.51 -43.51
C THR A 328 -7.94 8.05 -43.03
N ASP A 329 -7.72 7.09 -43.91
CA ASP A 329 -7.66 5.66 -43.56
C ASP A 329 -6.46 5.35 -42.65
N SER A 330 -5.30 5.94 -42.97
CA SER A 330 -4.08 5.81 -42.17
C SER A 330 -4.25 6.44 -40.78
N PHE A 331 -4.95 7.57 -40.71
CA PHE A 331 -5.26 8.25 -39.46
C PHE A 331 -6.19 7.42 -38.55
N PHE A 332 -7.20 6.75 -39.12
CA PHE A 332 -8.05 5.85 -38.32
C PHE A 332 -7.25 4.67 -37.75
N SER A 333 -6.38 4.07 -38.55
CA SER A 333 -5.48 3.01 -38.08
C SER A 333 -4.54 3.48 -36.96
N TYR A 334 -4.07 4.74 -37.04
CA TYR A 334 -3.30 5.37 -35.97
C TYR A 334 -4.12 5.53 -34.68
N LEU A 335 -5.38 5.98 -34.78
CA LEU A 335 -6.24 6.21 -33.62
C LEU A 335 -6.52 4.91 -32.86
N ASP A 336 -6.76 3.80 -33.56
CA ASP A 336 -6.95 2.50 -32.93
C ASP A 336 -5.73 2.12 -32.08
N LYS A 337 -4.53 2.26 -32.66
CA LYS A 337 -3.29 1.94 -31.93
C LYS A 337 -3.02 2.92 -30.78
N TYR A 338 -3.32 4.20 -30.97
CA TYR A 338 -3.20 5.22 -29.93
C TYR A 338 -4.10 4.90 -28.74
N ASN A 339 -5.36 4.53 -28.98
CA ASN A 339 -6.33 4.21 -27.94
C ASN A 339 -5.97 2.91 -27.18
N GLU A 340 -5.43 1.90 -27.87
CA GLU A 340 -4.90 0.69 -27.24
C GLU A 340 -3.76 1.01 -26.27
N ILE A 341 -2.77 1.79 -26.72
CA ILE A 341 -1.62 2.19 -25.90
C ILE A 341 -2.07 3.06 -24.72
N LYS A 342 -3.00 3.98 -24.97
CA LYS A 342 -3.59 4.84 -23.93
C LYS A 342 -4.21 3.99 -22.82
N SER A 343 -5.12 3.08 -23.18
CA SER A 343 -5.79 2.19 -22.23
C SER A 343 -4.79 1.41 -21.37
N LEU A 344 -3.73 0.89 -22.00
CA LEU A 344 -2.66 0.15 -21.30
C LEU A 344 -1.90 1.04 -20.31
N LEU A 345 -1.44 2.22 -20.74
CA LEU A 345 -0.52 3.06 -19.96
C LEU A 345 -1.22 4.00 -18.96
N THR A 346 -2.54 4.16 -19.06
CA THR A 346 -3.36 4.88 -18.06
C THR A 346 -4.00 3.96 -17.01
N ASP A 347 -3.70 2.67 -17.03
CA ASP A 347 -4.10 1.74 -15.98
C ASP A 347 -2.92 1.53 -15.00
N PHE A 348 -3.14 1.86 -13.73
CA PHE A 348 -2.17 1.72 -12.66
C PHE A 348 -1.60 0.29 -12.54
N LYS A 349 -2.38 -0.74 -12.90
CA LYS A 349 -1.95 -2.14 -12.80
C LYS A 349 -0.92 -2.54 -13.85
N ASN A 350 -0.83 -1.80 -14.95
CA ASN A 350 0.06 -2.09 -16.09
C ASN A 350 1.38 -1.30 -16.04
N LEU A 351 1.55 -0.48 -15.00
CA LEU A 351 2.77 0.27 -14.68
C LEU A 351 3.57 -0.47 -13.62
#